data_AF-A0A9J5ZCA0-F1
#
_entry.id   AF-A0A9J5ZCA0-F1
#
_cell.length_a   1.000
_cell.length_b   1.000
_cell.length_c   1.000
_cell.angle_alpha   90.00
_cell.angle_beta   90.00
_cell.angle_gamma   90.00
#
_symmetry.space_group_name_H-M   'P 1'
#
loop_
_entity.id
_entity.type
_entity.pdbx_description
1 polymer ?
#
loop_
_entity_poly.entity_id
_entity_poly.type
_entity_poly.pdbx_seq_one_letter_code
_entity_poly.pdbx_strand_id
1 'polypeptide(L)'
;MHVAEMRILRWMCGHTRSDKIRNEDIRDKVGVASMVDKMREERLRWFGHVKRRCIDAPVRRCKRLVIEGTRRGRGRPKKYWGEIWSAQLLSQQQSPNSVGLRISPFLTQ
;
A
#
# COMPACT_ATOMS: atom_id res chain seq x y z
N MET A 1 -9.34 8.33 -2.93
CA MET A 1 -9.57 6.91 -3.29
C MET A 1 -10.74 6.30 -2.52
N HIS A 2 -10.73 6.29 -1.18
CA HIS A 2 -11.80 5.69 -0.37
C HIS A 2 -13.23 6.18 -0.69
N VAL A 3 -13.41 7.48 -0.98
CA VAL A 3 -14.74 8.05 -1.29
C VAL A 3 -15.28 7.52 -2.62
N ALA A 4 -14.44 7.42 -3.65
CA ALA A 4 -14.83 6.90 -4.95
C ALA A 4 -15.16 5.41 -4.88
N GLU A 5 -14.32 4.63 -4.19
CA GLU A 5 -14.55 3.21 -3.91
C GLU A 5 -15.90 2.99 -3.22
N MET A 6 -16.19 3.71 -2.12
CA MET A 6 -17.46 3.57 -1.40
C MET A 6 -18.67 4.01 -2.20
N ARG A 7 -18.52 4.98 -3.11
CA ARG A 7 -19.62 5.37 -3.98
C ARG A 7 -19.99 4.25 -4.96
N ILE A 8 -18.99 3.56 -5.51
CA ILE A 8 -19.18 2.43 -6.42
C ILE A 8 -19.76 1.22 -5.66
N LEU A 9 -19.19 0.85 -4.51
CA LEU A 9 -19.68 -0.31 -3.74
C LEU A 9 -21.13 -0.10 -3.26
N ARG A 10 -21.48 1.10 -2.81
CA ARG A 10 -22.85 1.45 -2.43
C ARG A 10 -23.81 1.37 -3.62
N TRP A 11 -23.42 1.90 -4.77
CA TRP A 11 -24.23 1.85 -5.98
C TRP A 11 -24.48 0.40 -6.43
N MET A 12 -23.46 -0.46 -6.44
CA MET A 12 -23.60 -1.87 -6.78
C MET A 12 -24.55 -2.62 -5.84
N CYS A 13 -24.56 -2.27 -4.56
CA CYS A 13 -25.43 -2.89 -3.55
C CYS A 13 -26.81 -2.22 -3.44
N GLY A 14 -27.10 -1.18 -4.23
CA GLY A 14 -28.34 -0.41 -4.14
C GLY A 14 -28.46 0.44 -2.86
N HIS A 15 -27.35 0.68 -2.16
CA HIS A 15 -27.35 1.42 -0.89
C HIS A 15 -27.18 2.92 -1.11
N THR A 16 -27.92 3.71 -0.35
CA THR A 16 -27.83 5.17 -0.33
C THR A 16 -27.07 5.66 0.89
N ARG A 17 -26.87 6.98 1.02
CA ARG A 17 -26.32 7.57 2.26
C ARG A 17 -27.31 7.52 3.42
N SER A 18 -28.61 7.43 3.14
CA SER A 18 -29.68 7.41 4.14
C SER A 18 -29.74 6.11 4.93
N ASP A 19 -29.23 5.02 4.37
CA ASP A 19 -29.25 3.68 5.00
C ASP A 19 -28.33 3.60 6.22
N LYS A 20 -27.41 4.56 6.40
CA LYS A 20 -26.46 4.65 7.53
C LYS A 20 -25.64 3.37 7.79
N ILE A 21 -25.56 2.47 6.81
CA ILE A 21 -24.75 1.24 6.86
C ILE A 21 -23.27 1.60 6.94
N ARG A 22 -22.51 0.88 7.77
CA ARG A 22 -21.06 1.11 7.92
C ARG A 22 -20.33 0.71 6.65
N ASN A 23 -19.19 1.35 6.39
CA ASN A 23 -18.40 1.04 5.21
C ASN A 23 -17.74 -0.34 5.29
N GLU A 24 -17.45 -0.81 6.51
CA GLU A 24 -16.97 -2.17 6.76
C GLU A 24 -18.01 -3.20 6.30
N ASP A 25 -19.27 -3.09 6.75
CA ASP A 25 -20.35 -4.01 6.38
C ASP A 25 -20.58 -4.09 4.86
N ILE A 26 -20.46 -2.96 4.16
CA ILE A 26 -20.59 -2.91 2.68
C ILE A 26 -19.43 -3.67 2.02
N ARG A 27 -18.20 -3.51 2.52
CA ARG A 27 -17.04 -4.23 1.99
C ARG A 27 -17.13 -5.72 2.24
N ASP A 28 -17.58 -6.12 3.43
CA ASP A 28 -17.76 -7.52 3.81
C ASP A 28 -18.85 -8.18 2.95
N LYS A 29 -19.96 -7.47 2.69
CA LYS A 29 -21.03 -7.94 1.80
C LYS A 29 -20.57 -8.16 0.37
N VAL A 30 -19.70 -7.29 -0.17
CA VAL A 30 -19.14 -7.44 -1.52
C VAL A 30 -17.92 -8.38 -1.53
N GLY A 31 -17.35 -8.70 -0.37
CA GLY A 31 -16.13 -9.51 -0.24
C GLY A 31 -14.87 -8.79 -0.74
N VAL A 32 -14.84 -7.46 -0.70
CA VAL A 32 -13.73 -6.65 -1.26
C VAL A 32 -12.89 -6.06 -0.13
N ALA A 33 -11.61 -6.44 -0.08
CA ALA A 33 -10.62 -5.79 0.76
C ALA A 33 -10.48 -4.32 0.36
N SER A 34 -10.14 -3.45 1.32
CA SER A 34 -10.06 -2.01 1.03
C SER A 34 -9.09 -1.73 -0.13
N MET A 35 -9.46 -0.84 -1.04
CA MET A 35 -8.60 -0.48 -2.18
C MET A 35 -7.23 0.03 -1.70
N VAL A 36 -7.19 0.67 -0.54
CA VAL A 36 -5.95 1.16 0.08
C VAL A 36 -5.03 -0.01 0.45
N ASP A 37 -5.57 -1.08 1.01
CA ASP A 37 -4.81 -2.27 1.36
C ASP A 37 -4.34 -3.03 0.12
N LYS A 38 -5.19 -3.14 -0.91
CA LYS A 38 -4.78 -3.74 -2.19
C LYS A 38 -3.66 -2.95 -2.86
N MET A 39 -3.75 -1.61 -2.86
CA MET A 39 -2.67 -0.75 -3.37
C MET A 39 -1.38 -0.87 -2.55
N ARG A 40 -1.49 -1.12 -1.24
CA ARG A 40 -0.31 -1.38 -0.40
C ARG A 40 0.31 -2.72 -0.75
N GLU A 41 -0.49 -3.77 -0.87
CA GLU A 41 -0.05 -5.12 -1.24
C GLU A 41 0.68 -5.13 -2.59
N GLU A 42 0.09 -4.56 -3.64
CA GLU A 42 0.70 -4.53 -4.98
C GLU A 42 2.01 -3.73 -4.99
N ARG A 43 2.09 -2.65 -4.20
CA ARG A 43 3.32 -1.87 -4.05
C ARG A 43 4.42 -2.68 -3.36
N LEU A 44 4.07 -3.45 -2.33
CA LEU A 44 5.00 -4.34 -1.63
C LEU A 44 5.46 -5.48 -2.55
N ARG A 45 4.54 -6.05 -3.34
CA ARG A 45 4.83 -7.07 -4.34
C ARG A 45 5.78 -6.57 -5.42
N TRP A 46 5.55 -5.35 -5.92
CA TRP A 46 6.45 -4.68 -6.87
C TRP A 46 7.85 -4.49 -6.27
N PHE A 47 7.96 -3.96 -5.06
CA PHE A 47 9.27 -3.86 -4.42
C PHE A 47 9.92 -5.22 -4.26
N GLY A 48 9.12 -6.24 -3.95
CA GLY A 48 9.65 -7.58 -3.86
C GLY A 48 10.20 -8.09 -5.19
N HIS A 49 9.55 -7.73 -6.30
CA HIS A 49 10.15 -7.91 -7.62
C HIS A 49 11.49 -7.15 -7.73
N VAL A 50 11.57 -5.88 -7.34
CA VAL A 50 12.80 -5.08 -7.38
C VAL A 50 13.94 -5.65 -6.51
N LYS A 51 13.67 -6.12 -5.28
CA LYS A 51 14.68 -6.74 -4.38
C LYS A 51 15.21 -8.06 -4.93
N ARG A 52 14.46 -8.77 -5.79
CA ARG A 52 14.90 -10.02 -6.43
C ARG A 52 15.74 -9.83 -7.70
N ARG A 53 15.68 -8.67 -8.35
CA ARG A 53 16.47 -8.39 -9.56
C ARG A 53 17.95 -8.18 -9.21
N CYS A 54 18.86 -8.42 -10.16
CA CYS A 54 20.29 -8.21 -9.94
C CYS A 54 20.61 -6.76 -9.54
N ILE A 55 21.72 -6.58 -8.82
CA ILE A 55 22.17 -5.29 -8.30
C ILE A 55 22.41 -4.26 -9.41
N ASP A 56 22.78 -4.74 -10.59
CA ASP A 56 23.04 -3.94 -11.80
C ASP A 56 21.80 -3.70 -12.66
N ALA A 57 20.66 -4.31 -12.32
CA ALA A 57 19.41 -3.99 -13.00
C ALA A 57 19.13 -2.49 -12.82
N PRO A 58 18.80 -1.74 -13.88
CA PRO A 58 18.53 -0.30 -13.80
C PRO A 58 17.55 0.07 -12.68
N VAL A 59 16.47 -0.71 -12.53
CA VAL A 59 15.44 -0.51 -11.51
C VAL A 59 15.97 -0.69 -10.08
N ARG A 60 16.94 -1.59 -9.85
CA ARG A 60 17.54 -1.80 -8.52
C ARG A 60 18.65 -0.77 -8.25
N ARG A 61 19.38 -0.31 -9.27
CA ARG A 61 20.38 0.78 -9.15
C ARG A 61 19.75 2.07 -8.64
N CYS A 62 18.54 2.41 -9.10
CA CYS A 62 17.81 3.59 -8.63
C CYS A 62 17.59 3.63 -7.12
N LYS A 63 17.54 2.48 -6.43
CA LYS A 63 17.41 2.41 -4.97
C LYS A 63 18.62 3.01 -4.23
N ARG A 64 19.83 2.94 -4.83
CA ARG A 64 21.08 3.44 -4.25
C ARG A 64 21.48 4.83 -4.76
N LEU A 65 20.70 5.41 -5.66
CA LEU A 65 20.96 6.78 -6.11
C LEU A 65 20.68 7.73 -4.93
N VAL A 66 21.76 8.23 -4.33
CA VAL A 66 21.69 9.36 -3.42
C VAL A 66 21.45 10.59 -4.29
N ILE A 67 20.29 11.22 -4.13
CA ILE A 67 19.99 12.48 -4.79
C ILE A 67 20.70 13.57 -4.00
N GLU A 68 21.95 13.88 -4.37
CA GLU A 68 22.67 15.01 -3.80
C GLU A 68 22.02 16.34 -4.25
N GLY A 69 21.83 17.27 -3.31
CA GLY A 69 21.30 18.62 -3.60
C GLY A 69 19.90 18.93 -3.08
N THR A 70 19.25 18.06 -2.31
CA THR A 70 18.00 18.43 -1.62
C THR A 70 18.28 19.33 -0.42
N ARG A 71 18.56 20.61 -0.67
CA ARG A 71 18.47 21.65 0.38
C ARG A 71 17.11 21.53 1.05
N ARG A 72 17.09 21.34 2.37
CA ARG A 72 15.86 21.35 3.19
C ARG A 72 15.23 22.74 3.09
N GLY A 73 14.29 22.93 2.17
CA GLY A 73 13.45 24.12 2.12
C GLY A 73 12.45 24.14 3.29
N ARG A 74 11.80 25.29 3.50
CA ARG A 74 10.64 25.40 4.41
C ARG A 74 9.47 24.56 3.89
N GLY A 75 8.82 23.80 4.77
CA GLY A 75 7.64 23.00 4.45
C GLY A 75 7.79 21.51 4.78
N ARG A 76 6.81 20.70 4.35
CA ARG A 76 6.81 19.25 4.61
C ARG A 76 7.99 18.59 3.87
N PRO A 77 8.82 17.79 4.56
CA PRO A 77 9.90 17.06 3.91
C PRO A 77 9.39 16.20 2.74
N LYS A 78 10.15 16.21 1.63
CA LYS A 78 9.91 15.27 0.53
C LYS A 78 10.10 13.86 1.08
N LYS A 79 9.11 12.99 0.88
CA LYS A 79 9.21 11.59 1.28
C LYS A 79 10.16 10.86 0.34
N TYR A 80 11.15 10.18 0.89
CA TYR A 80 12.05 9.34 0.11
C TYR A 80 11.49 7.93 -0.07
N TRP A 81 11.90 7.27 -1.16
CA TRP A 81 11.51 5.89 -1.44
C TRP A 81 11.80 4.95 -0.28
N GLY A 82 12.97 5.10 0.37
CA GLY A 82 13.33 4.32 1.55
C GLY A 82 12.39 4.56 2.74
N GLU A 83 12.03 5.81 3.02
CA GLU A 83 11.14 6.17 4.14
C GLU A 83 9.71 5.68 3.94
N ILE A 84 9.18 5.82 2.71
CA ILE A 84 7.84 5.33 2.35
C ILE A 84 7.79 3.81 2.52
N TRP A 85 8.85 3.12 2.09
CA TRP A 85 8.96 1.68 2.22
C TRP A 85 9.03 1.23 3.68
N SER A 86 9.90 1.85 4.48
CA SER A 86 10.03 1.53 5.90
C SER A 86 8.70 1.73 6.64
N ALA A 87 8.00 2.83 6.38
CA ALA A 87 6.67 3.07 6.96
C ALA A 87 5.63 2.01 6.54
N GLN A 88 5.70 1.51 5.29
CA GLN A 88 4.78 0.50 4.78
C GLN A 88 5.05 -0.88 5.37
N LEU A 89 6.31 -1.28 5.48
CA LEU A 89 6.68 -2.53 6.14
C LEU A 89 6.28 -2.53 7.61
N LEU A 90 6.54 -1.43 8.33
CA LEU A 90 6.13 -1.29 9.73
C LEU A 90 4.61 -1.36 9.88
N SER A 91 3.85 -0.76 8.97
CA SER A 91 2.40 -0.83 8.96
C SER A 91 1.85 -2.23 8.63
N GLN A 92 2.59 -3.07 7.90
CA GLN A 92 2.18 -4.45 7.65
C GLN A 92 2.41 -5.35 8.87
N GLN A 93 3.53 -5.18 9.57
CA GLN A 93 3.86 -5.97 10.76
C GLN A 93 2.83 -5.79 11.91
N GLN A 94 2.12 -4.66 11.92
CA GLN A 94 1.13 -4.30 12.94
C GLN A 94 -0.33 -4.62 12.52
N SER A 95 -0.57 -5.21 11.35
CA SER A 95 -1.93 -5.47 10.87
C SER A 95 -2.53 -6.73 11.51
N PRO A 96 -3.71 -6.64 12.17
CA PRO A 96 -4.36 -7.79 12.81
C PRO A 96 -4.93 -8.82 11.83
N ASN A 97 -5.05 -8.49 10.54
CA ASN A 97 -5.54 -9.40 9.48
C ASN A 97 -4.40 -10.16 8.77
N SER A 98 -3.25 -10.31 9.42
CA SER A 98 -2.08 -11.01 8.87
C SER A 98 -2.20 -12.55 8.91
N VAL A 99 -3.26 -13.09 9.51
CA VAL A 99 -3.62 -14.50 9.38
C VAL A 99 -4.38 -14.75 8.08
N GLY A 100 -3.68 -15.20 7.03
CA GLY A 100 -4.36 -15.91 5.93
C GLY A 100 -3.90 -15.64 4.50
N LEU A 101 -2.90 -14.80 4.24
CA LEU A 101 -2.28 -14.73 2.92
C LEU A 101 -0.79 -15.03 3.05
N ARG A 102 -0.48 -16.31 2.81
CA ARG A 102 0.84 -16.88 2.48
C ARG A 102 2.01 -15.98 2.83
N ILE A 103 2.71 -16.33 3.91
CA ILE A 103 4.05 -15.85 4.24
C ILE A 103 4.83 -15.67 2.93
N SER A 104 4.91 -14.42 2.48
CA SER A 104 5.74 -14.05 1.35
C SER A 104 7.17 -14.25 1.83
N PRO A 105 8.04 -14.99 1.12
CA PRO A 105 9.39 -15.35 1.58
C PRO A 105 10.37 -14.17 1.58
N PHE A 106 9.88 -12.97 1.88
CA PHE A 106 10.59 -11.70 1.75
C PHE A 106 11.51 -11.37 2.92
N LEU A 107 11.38 -12.10 4.03
CA LEU A 107 12.04 -11.80 5.31
C LEU A 107 13.15 -12.79 5.71
N THR A 108 13.48 -13.76 4.86
CA THR A 108 14.67 -14.61 5.06
C THR A 108 15.62 -14.40 3.89
N GLN A 109 16.82 -13.91 4.21
CA GLN A 109 17.90 -13.39 3.36
C GLN A 109 17.96 -11.86 3.12
#